data_AF-A0A833EDW0-F1
#
_entry.id   AF-A0A833EDW0-F1
#
_cell.length_a   1.000
_cell.length_b   1.000
_cell.length_c   1.000
_cell.angle_alpha   90.00
_cell.angle_beta   90.00
_cell.angle_gamma   90.00
#
_symmetry.space_group_name_H-M   'P 1'
#
loop_
_entity.id
_entity.type
_entity.pdbx_description
1 polymer ?
#
loop_
_entity_poly.entity_id
_entity_poly.type
_entity_poly.pdbx_seq_one_letter_code
_entity_poly.pdbx_strand_id
1 'polypeptide(L)'
;EAIRPTKPLDVEELRRAVAIGEIPLTKRLTEKHYKLYKLIFGRFIASQMKPTRLVAVRVSLRVTGTKEVETTVYVGKTKDTLLDFYPIVKVDNKLDISTPTRIKPLQVTVYRASLARLYTAGEIVAKMKSEGIGRPSTYARTIGVLRRHGYIIESKRRKYLVPTKLGINVYTYLTTYYNELVSVQRTRQLYEKMERIEKGEVEPEHLILELLEELTSYQLLPIEIPSSLLLNDEKHVVV
;
A
#
# COMPACT_ATOMS: atom_id res chain seq x y z
N GLU A 1 -12.42 0.82 -8.27
CA GLU A 1 -12.08 1.66 -9.44
C GLU A 1 -11.01 0.97 -10.26
N ALA A 2 -11.28 0.70 -11.53
CA ALA A 2 -10.28 0.25 -12.49
C ALA A 2 -10.15 1.33 -13.57
N ILE A 3 -8.92 1.64 -13.98
CA ILE A 3 -8.69 2.51 -15.13
C ILE A 3 -9.21 1.76 -16.36
N ARG A 4 -10.20 2.33 -17.06
CA ARG A 4 -10.77 1.77 -18.29
C ARG A 4 -9.88 2.15 -19.48
N PRO A 5 -9.27 1.20 -20.20
CA PRO A 5 -8.63 1.47 -21.48
C PRO A 5 -9.67 1.96 -22.48
N THR A 6 -9.37 3.06 -23.19
CA THR A 6 -10.22 3.60 -24.25
C THR A 6 -10.21 2.73 -25.50
N LYS A 7 -9.07 2.07 -25.78
CA LYS A 7 -8.94 0.98 -26.75
C LYS A 7 -8.41 -0.26 -26.02
N PRO A 8 -9.15 -1.38 -25.98
CA PRO A 8 -8.74 -2.60 -25.30
C PRO A 8 -7.77 -3.40 -26.17
N LEU A 9 -6.58 -2.84 -26.42
CA LEU A 9 -5.49 -3.56 -27.10
C LEU A 9 -4.78 -4.44 -26.07
N ASP A 10 -4.47 -5.69 -26.42
CA ASP A 10 -3.53 -6.45 -25.60
C ASP A 10 -2.13 -5.79 -25.65
N VAL A 11 -1.27 -6.12 -24.70
CA VAL A 11 0.09 -5.58 -24.60
C VAL A 11 0.90 -5.82 -25.88
N GLU A 12 0.76 -7.00 -26.49
CA GLU A 12 1.47 -7.32 -27.74
C GLU A 12 0.90 -6.55 -28.93
N GLU A 13 -0.42 -6.33 -28.96
CA GLU A 13 -1.06 -5.48 -29.95
C GLU A 13 -0.65 -4.02 -29.79
N LEU A 14 -0.60 -3.52 -28.55
CA LEU A 14 -0.11 -2.18 -28.25
C LEU A 14 1.34 -2.02 -28.70
N ARG A 15 2.21 -3.01 -28.46
CA ARG A 15 3.60 -3.01 -28.95
C ARG A 15 3.64 -2.91 -30.48
N ARG A 16 2.83 -3.72 -31.18
CA ARG A 16 2.75 -3.69 -32.65
C ARG A 16 2.24 -2.34 -33.17
N ALA A 17 1.14 -1.83 -32.62
CA ALA A 17 0.54 -0.56 -33.03
C ALA A 17 1.50 0.63 -32.81
N VAL A 18 2.26 0.62 -31.70
CA VAL A 18 3.30 1.62 -31.45
C VAL A 18 4.49 1.45 -32.40
N ALA A 19 4.88 0.22 -32.75
CA ALA A 19 5.98 -0.04 -33.67
C ALA A 19 5.66 0.37 -35.11
N ILE A 20 4.42 0.18 -35.55
CA ILE A 20 3.92 0.53 -36.90
C ILE A 20 3.58 2.03 -36.99
N GLY A 21 3.46 2.74 -35.85
CA GLY A 21 3.18 4.17 -35.81
C GLY A 21 1.69 4.53 -35.85
N GLU A 22 0.79 3.56 -35.69
CA GLU A 22 -0.66 3.78 -35.61
C GLU A 22 -1.05 4.59 -34.37
N ILE A 23 -0.30 4.45 -33.29
CA ILE A 23 -0.48 5.21 -32.06
C ILE A 23 0.70 6.19 -31.93
N PRO A 24 0.51 7.47 -32.29
CA PRO A 24 1.55 8.46 -32.13
C PRO A 24 1.78 8.72 -30.64
N LEU A 25 3.01 8.50 -30.19
CA LEU A 25 3.41 8.75 -28.81
C LEU A 25 4.47 9.84 -28.75
N THR A 26 4.22 10.84 -27.92
CA THR A 26 5.18 11.93 -27.66
C THR A 26 6.44 11.44 -26.94
N LYS A 27 6.33 10.32 -26.21
CA LYS A 27 7.45 9.67 -25.52
C LYS A 27 7.48 8.18 -25.85
N ARG A 28 8.68 7.66 -26.10
CA ARG A 28 8.89 6.22 -26.31
C ARG A 28 8.50 5.44 -25.05
N LEU A 29 7.76 4.35 -25.23
CA LEU A 29 7.41 3.46 -24.14
C LEU A 29 8.59 2.55 -23.80
N THR A 30 8.87 2.42 -22.50
CA THR A 30 9.85 1.48 -21.99
C THR A 30 9.17 0.16 -21.62
N GLU A 31 9.97 -0.90 -21.40
CA GLU A 31 9.47 -2.18 -20.88
C GLU A 31 8.66 -2.04 -19.59
N LYS A 32 9.00 -1.07 -18.72
CA LYS A 32 8.24 -0.81 -17.50
C LYS A 32 6.84 -0.26 -17.81
N HIS A 33 6.71 0.56 -18.84
CA HIS A 33 5.40 1.08 -19.27
C HIS A 33 4.52 -0.05 -19.81
N TYR A 34 5.06 -0.94 -20.64
CA TYR A 34 4.31 -2.10 -21.14
C TYR A 34 3.90 -3.06 -20.01
N LYS A 35 4.79 -3.30 -19.03
CA LYS A 35 4.45 -4.12 -17.85
C LYS A 35 3.36 -3.46 -16.99
N LEU A 36 3.41 -2.15 -16.81
CA LEU A 36 2.36 -1.41 -16.10
C LEU A 36 1.03 -1.49 -16.86
N TYR A 37 1.06 -1.27 -18.18
CA TYR A 37 -0.11 -1.40 -19.04
C TYR A 37 -0.72 -2.80 -18.95
N LYS A 38 0.11 -3.85 -19.00
CA LYS A 38 -0.33 -5.25 -18.82
C LYS A 38 -1.12 -5.46 -17.54
N LEU A 39 -0.65 -4.89 -16.43
CA LEU A 39 -1.34 -4.99 -15.14
C LEU A 39 -2.68 -4.25 -15.15
N ILE A 40 -2.72 -3.04 -15.72
CA ILE A 40 -3.94 -2.24 -15.83
C ILE A 40 -4.96 -2.95 -16.71
N PHE A 41 -4.55 -3.37 -17.90
CA PHE A 41 -5.38 -4.09 -18.86
C PHE A 41 -5.92 -5.40 -18.28
N GLY A 42 -5.04 -6.25 -17.72
CA GLY A 42 -5.44 -7.51 -17.10
C GLY A 42 -6.43 -7.30 -15.95
N ARG A 43 -6.21 -6.28 -15.10
CA ARG A 43 -7.13 -5.92 -14.02
C ARG A 43 -8.48 -5.40 -14.54
N PHE A 44 -8.47 -4.62 -15.61
CA PHE A 44 -9.68 -4.09 -16.23
C PHE A 44 -10.53 -5.22 -16.84
N ILE A 45 -9.94 -6.07 -17.69
CA ILE A 45 -10.64 -7.19 -18.31
C ILE A 45 -11.20 -8.12 -17.22
N ALA A 46 -10.37 -8.48 -16.24
CA ALA A 46 -10.78 -9.27 -15.07
C ALA A 46 -12.00 -8.69 -14.32
N SER A 47 -12.14 -7.36 -14.25
CA SER A 47 -13.28 -6.71 -13.59
C SER A 47 -14.61 -6.87 -14.33
N GLN A 48 -14.56 -7.16 -15.64
CA GLN A 48 -15.75 -7.37 -16.49
C GLN A 48 -16.10 -8.87 -16.63
N MET A 49 -15.28 -9.76 -16.08
CA MET A 49 -15.45 -11.20 -16.19
C MET A 49 -16.24 -11.79 -15.02
N LYS A 50 -16.74 -13.01 -15.23
CA LYS A 50 -17.37 -13.80 -14.18
C LYS A 50 -16.35 -14.18 -13.08
N PRO A 51 -16.78 -14.23 -11.80
CA PRO A 51 -15.94 -14.74 -10.72
C PRO A 51 -15.46 -16.16 -11.00
N THR A 52 -14.18 -16.43 -10.73
CA THR A 52 -13.61 -17.77 -10.85
C THR A 52 -14.06 -18.65 -9.68
N ARG A 53 -14.60 -19.84 -9.96
CA ARG A 53 -14.81 -20.86 -8.92
C ARG A 53 -13.55 -21.70 -8.80
N LEU A 54 -13.09 -21.89 -7.56
CA LEU A 54 -11.88 -22.64 -7.23
C LEU A 54 -12.24 -23.90 -6.46
N VAL A 55 -11.50 -24.98 -6.73
CA VAL A 55 -11.49 -26.17 -5.88
C VAL A 55 -10.35 -26.01 -4.90
N ALA A 56 -10.69 -25.85 -3.62
CA ALA A 56 -9.73 -25.72 -2.54
C ALA A 56 -9.64 -27.03 -1.75
N VAL A 57 -8.43 -27.52 -1.55
CA VAL A 57 -8.12 -28.66 -0.69
C VAL A 57 -7.43 -28.11 0.56
N ARG A 58 -8.03 -28.37 1.73
CA ARG A 58 -7.37 -28.11 3.01
C ARG A 58 -6.48 -29.30 3.33
N VAL A 59 -5.21 -29.01 3.56
CA VAL A 59 -4.20 -30.00 3.92
C VAL A 59 -3.76 -29.69 5.33
N SER A 60 -3.96 -30.64 6.24
CA SER A 60 -3.39 -30.56 7.59
C SER A 60 -2.10 -31.37 7.64
N LEU A 61 -1.03 -30.71 8.07
CA LEU A 61 0.30 -31.29 8.18
C LEU A 61 0.69 -31.32 9.65
N ARG A 62 0.93 -32.52 10.17
CA ARG A 62 1.46 -32.72 11.52
C ARG A 62 2.88 -33.25 11.43
N VAL A 63 3.86 -32.42 11.82
CA VAL A 63 5.23 -32.88 12.03
C VAL A 63 5.36 -33.34 13.48
N THR A 64 5.90 -34.54 13.69
CA THR A 64 6.06 -35.15 15.03
C THR A 64 6.72 -34.18 16.00
N GLY A 65 6.07 -33.88 17.12
CA GLY A 65 6.58 -32.95 18.14
C GLY A 65 6.29 -31.46 17.90
N THR A 66 5.51 -31.11 16.87
CA THR A 66 5.11 -29.73 16.59
C THR A 66 3.59 -29.58 16.49
N LYS A 67 3.10 -28.33 16.51
CA LYS A 67 1.68 -28.04 16.28
C LYS A 67 1.28 -28.40 14.85
N GLU A 68 0.04 -28.83 14.70
CA GLU A 68 -0.57 -29.07 13.40
C GLU A 68 -0.64 -27.75 12.62
N VAL A 69 -0.18 -27.78 11.37
CA VAL A 69 -0.20 -26.64 10.46
C VAL A 69 -1.23 -26.93 9.38
N GLU A 70 -2.23 -26.07 9.28
CA GLU A 70 -3.22 -26.12 8.21
C GLU A 70 -2.79 -25.21 7.07
N THR A 71 -2.87 -25.71 5.85
CA THR A 71 -2.69 -24.91 4.64
C THR A 71 -3.79 -25.21 3.64
N THR A 72 -4.12 -24.22 2.81
CA THR A 72 -5.12 -24.38 1.74
C THR A 72 -4.41 -24.32 0.40
N VAL A 73 -4.61 -25.34 -0.42
CA VAL A 73 -4.10 -25.38 -1.80
C VAL A 73 -5.26 -25.39 -2.78
N TYR A 74 -5.13 -24.68 -3.88
CA TYR A 74 -6.13 -24.63 -4.94
C TYR A 74 -5.72 -25.56 -6.08
N VAL A 75 -6.56 -26.55 -6.41
CA VAL A 75 -6.23 -27.64 -7.34
C VAL A 75 -7.01 -27.61 -8.65
N GLY A 76 -7.96 -26.69 -8.76
CA GLY A 76 -8.75 -26.50 -9.97
C GLY A 76 -9.38 -25.13 -10.02
N LYS A 77 -9.59 -24.64 -11.25
CA LYS A 77 -10.32 -23.41 -11.53
C LYS A 77 -11.23 -23.57 -12.74
N THR A 78 -12.32 -22.82 -12.75
CA THR A 78 -13.13 -22.63 -13.96
C THR A 78 -12.32 -21.90 -15.04
N LYS A 79 -12.44 -22.34 -16.30
CA LYS A 79 -11.83 -21.68 -17.47
C LYS A 79 -12.61 -20.41 -17.85
N ASP A 80 -11.93 -19.50 -18.54
CA ASP A 80 -12.47 -18.23 -19.06
C ASP A 80 -13.06 -17.32 -17.97
N THR A 81 -12.32 -17.20 -16.86
CA THR A 81 -12.74 -16.41 -15.70
C THR A 81 -11.66 -15.44 -15.22
N LEU A 82 -11.99 -14.63 -14.22
CA LEU A 82 -11.14 -13.58 -13.64
C LEU A 82 -9.65 -13.95 -13.49
N LEU A 83 -9.35 -15.15 -12.98
CA LEU A 83 -7.97 -15.59 -12.72
C LEU A 83 -7.14 -15.91 -13.98
N ASP A 84 -7.76 -16.00 -15.16
CA ASP A 84 -7.04 -16.18 -16.43
C ASP A 84 -6.34 -14.89 -16.88
N PHE A 85 -6.95 -13.74 -16.62
CA PHE A 85 -6.42 -12.43 -17.00
C PHE A 85 -5.70 -11.71 -15.84
N TYR A 86 -6.04 -12.05 -14.60
CA TYR A 86 -5.41 -11.47 -13.42
C TYR A 86 -5.16 -12.55 -12.35
N PRO A 87 -4.03 -13.30 -12.43
CA PRO A 87 -3.75 -14.43 -11.56
C PRO A 87 -3.30 -13.95 -10.17
N ILE A 88 -4.27 -13.69 -9.29
CA ILE A 88 -4.03 -13.35 -7.88
C ILE A 88 -3.63 -14.59 -7.07
N VAL A 89 -4.18 -15.75 -7.46
CA VAL A 89 -4.02 -17.03 -6.77
C VAL A 89 -3.32 -18.01 -7.71
N LYS A 90 -2.33 -18.74 -7.18
CA LYS A 90 -1.71 -19.86 -7.89
C LYS A 90 -2.56 -21.10 -7.71
N VAL A 91 -2.92 -21.73 -8.82
CA VAL A 91 -3.63 -23.01 -8.85
C VAL A 91 -2.62 -24.08 -9.23
N ASP A 92 -2.45 -25.08 -8.37
CA ASP A 92 -1.57 -26.21 -8.59
C ASP A 92 -2.40 -27.45 -8.92
N ASN A 93 -2.55 -27.70 -10.22
CA ASN A 93 -3.34 -28.82 -10.73
C ASN A 93 -2.66 -30.19 -10.50
N LYS A 94 -1.46 -30.24 -9.94
CA LYS A 94 -0.67 -31.48 -9.77
C LYS A 94 -0.81 -32.11 -8.40
N LEU A 95 -1.55 -31.48 -7.49
CA LEU A 95 -1.67 -31.95 -6.12
C LEU A 95 -2.70 -33.09 -6.03
N ASP A 96 -2.23 -34.32 -6.16
CA ASP A 96 -3.00 -35.53 -5.88
C ASP A 96 -2.73 -35.98 -4.43
N ILE A 97 -3.51 -35.46 -3.49
CA ILE A 97 -3.49 -35.94 -2.08
C ILE A 97 -4.72 -36.81 -1.91
N SER A 98 -4.65 -38.03 -2.45
CA SER A 98 -5.73 -39.01 -2.33
C SER A 98 -5.71 -39.75 -0.98
N THR A 99 -4.61 -39.75 -0.21
CA THR A 99 -4.53 -40.46 1.07
C THR A 99 -3.61 -39.83 2.11
N PRO A 100 -3.96 -39.92 3.42
CA PRO A 100 -3.09 -39.49 4.52
C PRO A 100 -1.86 -40.39 4.58
N THR A 101 -0.76 -39.91 4.01
CA THR A 101 0.50 -40.66 3.92
C THR A 101 1.53 -40.07 4.88
N ARG A 102 2.31 -40.92 5.56
CA ARG A 102 3.51 -40.48 6.31
C ARG A 102 4.60 -40.10 5.31
N ILE A 103 4.79 -38.81 5.09
CA ILE A 103 5.82 -38.29 4.18
C ILE A 103 7.11 -38.07 4.96
N LYS A 104 8.22 -38.66 4.51
CA LYS A 104 9.55 -38.31 5.03
C LYS A 104 9.97 -36.95 4.45
N PRO A 105 10.51 -36.02 5.26
CA PRO A 105 10.98 -34.74 4.74
C PRO A 105 12.11 -34.99 3.72
N LEU A 106 11.91 -34.53 2.48
CA LEU A 106 12.91 -34.61 1.40
C LEU A 106 14.16 -33.79 1.72
N GLN A 107 13.96 -32.63 2.36
CA GLN A 107 15.04 -31.74 2.79
C GLN A 107 14.58 -30.95 4.01
N VAL A 108 15.42 -30.93 5.06
CA VAL A 108 15.23 -30.03 6.21
C VAL A 108 16.28 -28.94 6.09
N THR A 109 15.85 -27.70 5.90
CA THR A 109 16.75 -26.55 5.91
C THR A 109 16.43 -25.66 7.09
N VAL A 110 17.41 -25.46 7.95
CA VAL A 110 17.30 -24.53 9.08
C VAL A 110 17.84 -23.19 8.63
N TYR A 111 17.00 -22.16 8.65
CA TYR A 111 17.41 -20.79 8.40
C TYR A 111 17.34 -20.00 9.69
N ARG A 112 18.39 -19.22 9.98
CA ARG A 112 18.31 -18.14 10.96
C ARG A 112 17.56 -16.99 10.31
N ALA A 113 16.33 -16.75 10.78
CA ALA A 113 15.52 -15.62 10.38
C ALA A 113 15.38 -14.65 11.56
N SER A 114 15.26 -13.37 11.24
CA SER A 114 14.89 -12.38 12.25
C SER A 114 13.42 -12.57 12.63
N LEU A 115 13.09 -12.43 13.92
CA LEU A 115 11.71 -12.57 14.43
C LEU A 115 10.76 -11.54 13.79
N ALA A 116 11.29 -10.36 13.45
CA ALA A 116 10.55 -9.31 12.75
C ALA A 116 11.02 -9.19 11.29
N ARG A 117 10.08 -9.24 10.36
CA ARG A 117 10.34 -8.98 8.94
C ARG A 117 10.16 -7.49 8.66
N LEU A 118 11.17 -6.87 8.06
CA LEU A 118 11.07 -5.50 7.57
C LEU A 118 10.05 -5.40 6.42
N TYR A 119 9.38 -4.25 6.35
CA TYR A 119 8.40 -3.98 5.31
C TYR A 119 9.05 -3.66 3.96
N THR A 120 8.42 -4.08 2.89
CA THR A 120 8.61 -3.54 1.54
C THR A 120 7.80 -2.26 1.36
N ALA A 121 8.08 -1.49 0.29
CA ALA A 121 7.30 -0.29 -0.02
C ALA A 121 5.81 -0.61 -0.19
N GLY A 122 5.45 -1.71 -0.85
CA GLY A 122 4.06 -2.11 -1.04
C GLY A 122 3.35 -2.44 0.29
N GLU A 123 4.03 -3.11 1.21
CA GLU A 123 3.49 -3.43 2.53
C GLU A 123 3.29 -2.16 3.38
N ILE A 124 4.22 -1.19 3.32
CA ILE A 124 4.03 0.11 3.97
C ILE A 124 2.84 0.86 3.36
N VAL A 125 2.70 0.90 2.04
CA VAL A 125 1.53 1.54 1.40
C VAL A 125 0.22 0.88 1.84
N ALA A 126 0.20 -0.45 1.93
CA ALA A 126 -0.97 -1.18 2.43
C ALA A 126 -1.29 -0.81 3.89
N LYS A 127 -0.27 -0.73 4.75
CA LYS A 127 -0.40 -0.32 6.16
C LYS A 127 -0.91 1.11 6.29
N MET A 128 -0.32 2.05 5.55
CA MET A 128 -0.76 3.45 5.49
C MET A 128 -2.24 3.55 5.11
N LYS A 129 -2.67 2.78 4.10
CA LYS A 129 -4.07 2.72 3.68
C LYS A 129 -4.99 2.15 4.76
N SER A 130 -4.60 1.04 5.42
CA SER A 130 -5.41 0.45 6.50
C SER A 130 -5.50 1.35 7.73
N GLU A 131 -4.48 2.17 7.95
CA GLU A 131 -4.42 3.13 9.06
C GLU A 131 -5.05 4.48 8.69
N GLY A 132 -5.53 4.67 7.47
CA GLY A 132 -6.14 5.94 7.04
C GLY A 132 -5.17 7.12 7.00
N ILE A 133 -3.85 6.87 6.88
CA ILE A 133 -2.84 7.94 6.81
C ILE A 133 -2.38 8.15 5.38
N GLY A 134 -2.53 9.37 4.85
CA GLY A 134 -2.16 9.71 3.49
C GLY A 134 -3.29 9.55 2.47
N ARG A 135 -2.93 9.67 1.19
CA ARG A 135 -3.84 9.55 0.05
C ARG A 135 -3.15 8.75 -1.07
N PRO A 136 -3.90 8.14 -2.01
CA PRO A 136 -3.32 7.36 -3.11
C PRO A 136 -2.23 8.09 -3.90
N SER A 137 -2.37 9.41 -4.06
CA SER A 137 -1.39 10.26 -4.75
C SER A 137 -0.12 10.55 -3.94
N THR A 138 -0.13 10.34 -2.62
CA THR A 138 0.96 10.75 -1.72
C THR A 138 1.83 9.61 -1.22
N TYR A 139 1.32 8.36 -1.17
CA TYR A 139 2.05 7.23 -0.58
C TYR A 139 3.46 7.02 -1.16
N ALA A 140 3.57 6.91 -2.48
CA ALA A 140 4.85 6.71 -3.15
C ALA A 140 5.78 7.93 -2.98
N ARG A 141 5.21 9.14 -2.96
CA ARG A 141 5.94 10.39 -2.74
C ARG A 141 6.54 10.42 -1.33
N THR A 142 5.77 10.07 -0.30
CA THR A 142 6.23 10.05 1.10
C THR A 142 7.41 9.08 1.28
N ILE A 143 7.29 7.84 0.81
CA ILE A 143 8.40 6.87 0.85
C ILE A 143 9.63 7.41 0.10
N GLY A 144 9.39 8.06 -1.05
CA GLY A 144 10.45 8.73 -1.82
C GLY A 144 11.15 9.86 -1.06
N VAL A 145 10.41 10.69 -0.32
CA VAL A 145 10.95 11.75 0.54
C VAL A 145 11.83 11.14 1.63
N LEU A 146 11.32 10.16 2.38
CA LEU A 146 12.08 9.51 3.46
C LEU A 146 13.41 8.93 2.97
N ARG A 147 13.41 8.35 1.76
CA ARG A 147 14.62 7.83 1.13
C ARG A 147 15.57 8.95 0.68
N ARG A 148 15.05 10.03 0.10
CA ARG A 148 15.87 11.19 -0.31
C ARG A 148 16.57 11.86 0.87
N HIS A 149 15.90 11.98 2.01
CA HIS A 149 16.48 12.53 3.24
C HIS A 149 17.38 11.53 3.98
N GLY A 150 17.57 10.33 3.46
CA GLY A 150 18.46 9.33 4.05
C GLY A 150 17.93 8.69 5.34
N TYR A 151 16.63 8.81 5.64
CA TYR A 151 16.02 8.15 6.81
C TYR A 151 15.83 6.66 6.60
N ILE A 152 15.63 6.24 5.34
CA ILE A 152 15.48 4.84 4.96
C ILE A 152 16.32 4.51 3.73
N ILE A 153 16.72 3.24 3.62
CA ILE A 153 17.34 2.67 2.42
C ILE A 153 16.56 1.44 1.96
N GLU A 154 16.67 1.10 0.68
CA GLU A 154 16.08 -0.12 0.12
C GLU A 154 17.16 -1.20 -0.04
N SER A 155 16.96 -2.35 0.61
CA SER A 155 17.87 -3.49 0.48
C SER A 155 17.92 -4.03 -0.95
N LYS A 156 19.12 -4.31 -1.46
CA LYS A 156 19.33 -4.70 -2.87
C LYS A 156 18.60 -5.99 -3.27
N ARG A 157 18.65 -7.02 -2.40
CA ARG A 157 18.15 -8.37 -2.73
C ARG A 157 16.64 -8.52 -2.53
N ARG A 158 16.12 -8.06 -1.38
CA ARG A 158 14.73 -8.33 -0.97
C ARG A 158 13.83 -7.09 -1.00
N LYS A 159 14.37 -5.91 -1.35
CA LYS A 159 13.61 -4.66 -1.49
C LYS A 159 12.89 -4.22 -0.21
N TYR A 160 13.38 -4.67 0.94
CA TYR A 160 12.95 -4.17 2.24
C TYR A 160 13.42 -2.74 2.46
N LEU A 161 12.56 -1.96 3.09
CA LEU A 161 12.87 -0.65 3.63
C LEU A 161 13.57 -0.85 4.98
N VAL A 162 14.79 -0.35 5.09
CA VAL A 162 15.64 -0.47 6.27
C VAL A 162 15.83 0.95 6.83
N PRO A 163 15.51 1.18 8.11
CA PRO A 163 15.77 2.48 8.73
C PRO A 163 17.28 2.69 8.90
N THR A 164 17.75 3.90 8.62
CA THR A 164 19.14 4.28 8.88
C THR A 164 19.31 4.74 10.32
N LYS A 165 20.55 4.85 10.81
CA LYS A 165 20.82 5.43 12.14
C LYS A 165 20.23 6.84 12.27
N LEU A 166 20.33 7.65 11.22
CA LEU A 166 19.71 8.98 11.17
C LEU A 166 18.18 8.88 11.29
N GLY A 167 17.54 8.01 10.51
CA GLY A 167 16.09 7.83 10.56
C GLY A 167 15.59 7.38 11.94
N ILE A 168 16.32 6.47 12.60
CA ILE A 168 16.00 6.02 13.97
C ILE A 168 16.12 7.20 14.94
N ASN A 169 17.22 7.95 14.90
CA ASN A 169 17.43 9.07 15.80
C ASN A 169 16.35 10.15 15.64
N VAL A 170 16.01 10.50 14.39
CA VAL A 170 14.95 11.48 14.10
C VAL A 170 13.61 10.97 14.58
N TYR A 171 13.26 9.70 14.30
CA TYR A 171 12.03 9.10 14.79
C TYR A 171 11.95 9.15 16.32
N THR A 172 12.98 8.67 17.02
CA THR A 172 13.03 8.66 18.48
C THR A 172 12.88 10.07 19.05
N TYR A 173 13.58 11.06 18.49
CA TYR A 173 13.45 12.45 18.90
C TYR A 173 12.00 12.95 18.75
N LEU A 174 11.41 12.79 17.58
CA LEU A 174 10.05 13.24 17.30
C LEU A 174 9.02 12.54 18.20
N THR A 175 9.13 11.23 18.40
CA THR A 175 8.20 10.50 19.28
C THR A 175 8.41 10.80 20.76
N THR A 176 9.60 11.22 21.17
CA THR A 176 9.87 11.54 22.59
C THR A 176 9.32 12.91 22.95
N TYR A 177 9.54 13.91 22.09
CA TYR A 177 9.22 15.30 22.41
C TYR A 177 7.90 15.79 21.79
N TYR A 178 7.45 15.18 20.69
CA TYR A 178 6.31 15.64 19.90
C TYR A 178 5.33 14.52 19.55
N ASN A 179 5.20 13.50 20.42
CA ASN A 179 4.36 12.32 20.19
C ASN A 179 2.95 12.67 19.70
N GLU A 180 2.32 13.65 20.36
CA GLU A 180 0.95 14.07 20.05
C GLU A 180 0.83 14.65 18.64
N LEU A 181 1.89 15.26 18.10
CA LEU A 181 1.90 15.82 16.75
C LEU A 181 2.22 14.77 15.67
N VAL A 182 3.09 13.80 15.97
CA VAL A 182 3.61 12.85 14.97
C VAL A 182 2.96 11.47 15.00
N SER A 183 1.95 11.28 15.85
CA SER A 183 1.26 9.99 15.97
C SER A 183 0.40 9.67 14.74
N VAL A 184 0.21 8.37 14.49
CA VAL A 184 -0.70 7.86 13.46
C VAL A 184 -2.14 8.34 13.72
N GLN A 185 -2.55 8.37 15.00
CA GLN A 185 -3.87 8.79 15.40
C GLN A 185 -4.12 10.28 15.09
N ARG A 186 -3.17 11.16 15.45
CA ARG A 186 -3.25 12.59 15.14
C ARG A 186 -3.35 12.82 13.64
N THR A 187 -2.50 12.13 12.88
CA THR A 187 -2.50 12.22 11.41
C THR A 187 -3.85 11.83 10.83
N ARG A 188 -4.47 10.75 11.33
CA ARG A 188 -5.81 10.32 10.90
C ARG A 188 -6.87 11.37 11.19
N GLN A 189 -6.90 11.90 12.41
CA GLN A 189 -7.86 12.94 12.82
C GLN A 189 -7.73 14.19 11.95
N LEU A 190 -6.51 14.59 11.57
CA LEU A 190 -6.29 15.70 10.65
C LEU A 190 -6.92 15.42 9.27
N TYR A 191 -6.71 14.21 8.72
CA TYR A 191 -7.33 13.82 7.45
C TYR A 191 -8.86 13.76 7.51
N GLU A 192 -9.43 13.36 8.63
CA GLU A 192 -10.89 13.36 8.85
C GLU A 192 -11.42 14.81 8.86
N LYS A 193 -10.74 15.75 9.53
CA LYS A 193 -11.11 17.18 9.50
C LYS A 193 -11.03 17.75 8.08
N MET A 194 -9.98 17.42 7.33
CA MET A 194 -9.87 17.82 5.92
C MET A 194 -11.00 17.24 5.06
N GLU A 195 -11.42 16.00 5.29
CA GLU A 195 -12.54 15.39 4.57
C GLU A 195 -13.88 16.10 4.88
N ARG A 196 -14.08 16.54 6.13
CA ARG A 196 -15.25 17.33 6.51
C ARG A 196 -15.28 18.69 5.82
N ILE A 197 -14.12 19.33 5.65
CA ILE A 197 -13.97 20.55 4.85
C ILE A 197 -14.31 20.27 3.38
N GLU A 198 -13.80 19.17 2.80
CA GLU A 198 -14.13 18.78 1.41
C GLU A 198 -15.64 18.54 1.19
N LYS A 199 -16.37 18.14 2.24
CA LYS A 199 -17.83 17.98 2.25
C LYS A 199 -18.61 19.27 2.54
N GLY A 200 -17.92 20.36 2.90
CA GLY A 200 -18.53 21.63 3.30
C GLY A 200 -19.15 21.62 4.69
N GLU A 201 -18.75 20.70 5.58
CA GLU A 201 -19.26 20.60 6.95
C GLU A 201 -18.52 21.51 7.95
N VAL A 202 -17.31 21.96 7.58
CA VAL A 202 -16.41 22.78 8.42
C VAL A 202 -15.70 23.78 7.52
N GLU A 203 -15.62 25.04 7.95
CA GLU A 203 -14.86 26.06 7.24
C GLU A 203 -13.34 25.87 7.45
N PRO A 204 -12.51 25.99 6.40
CA PRO A 204 -11.07 25.77 6.47
C PRO A 204 -10.35 26.60 7.53
N GLU A 205 -10.80 27.84 7.76
CA GLU A 205 -10.21 28.81 8.69
C GLU A 205 -10.17 28.25 10.12
N HIS A 206 -11.19 27.54 10.55
CA HIS A 206 -11.24 26.94 11.89
C HIS A 206 -10.14 25.91 12.10
N LEU A 207 -9.88 25.07 11.08
CA LEU A 207 -8.80 24.08 11.15
C LEU A 207 -7.42 24.76 11.16
N ILE A 208 -7.26 25.84 10.38
CA ILE A 208 -6.01 26.59 10.33
C ILE A 208 -5.71 27.22 11.70
N LEU A 209 -6.70 27.88 12.31
CA LEU A 209 -6.55 28.52 13.62
C LEU A 209 -6.22 27.50 14.71
N GLU A 210 -6.94 26.37 14.74
CA GLU A 210 -6.66 25.27 15.67
C GLU A 210 -5.19 24.77 15.54
N LEU A 211 -4.71 24.57 14.31
CA LEU A 211 -3.33 24.13 14.07
C LEU A 211 -2.31 25.19 14.47
N LEU A 212 -2.60 26.47 14.23
CA LEU A 212 -1.71 27.57 14.63
C LEU A 212 -1.60 27.66 16.15
N GLU A 213 -2.71 27.57 16.86
CA GLU A 213 -2.75 27.56 18.34
C GLU A 213 -1.94 26.38 18.89
N GLU A 214 -2.17 25.18 18.35
CA GLU A 214 -1.44 23.97 18.73
C GLU A 214 0.07 24.16 18.51
N LEU A 215 0.50 24.56 17.31
CA LEU A 215 1.93 24.73 17.01
C LEU A 215 2.60 25.83 17.82
N THR A 216 1.88 26.91 18.14
CA THR A 216 2.35 27.98 19.01
C THR A 216 2.55 27.48 20.44
N SER A 217 1.65 26.61 20.95
CA SER A 217 1.80 26.01 22.28
C SER A 217 3.08 25.17 22.44
N TYR A 218 3.55 24.56 21.34
CA TYR A 218 4.83 23.85 21.27
C TYR A 218 6.03 24.76 20.98
N GLN A 219 5.85 26.08 20.87
CA GLN A 219 6.88 27.06 20.51
C GLN A 219 7.57 26.73 19.17
N LEU A 220 6.83 26.10 18.25
CA LEU A 220 7.36 25.71 16.93
C LEU A 220 7.26 26.81 15.88
N LEU A 221 6.54 27.89 16.18
CA LEU A 221 6.32 29.02 15.28
C LEU A 221 6.87 30.32 15.87
N PRO A 222 7.60 31.14 15.09
CA PRO A 222 8.05 32.46 15.51
C PRO A 222 6.95 33.52 15.28
N ILE A 223 5.70 33.21 15.61
CA ILE A 223 4.53 34.05 15.29
C ILE A 223 3.66 34.16 16.54
N GLU A 224 3.29 35.39 16.93
CA GLU A 224 2.24 35.64 17.91
C GLU A 224 0.88 35.69 17.19
N ILE A 225 -0.07 34.86 17.62
CA ILE A 225 -1.42 34.86 17.06
C ILE A 225 -2.19 36.06 17.65
N PRO A 226 -2.70 36.99 16.84
CA PRO A 226 -3.52 38.09 17.33
C PRO A 226 -4.73 37.57 18.12
N SER A 227 -5.00 38.14 19.29
CA SER A 227 -6.10 37.69 20.16
C SER A 227 -7.48 37.75 19.49
N SER A 228 -7.63 38.56 18.43
CA SER A 228 -8.84 38.67 17.60
C SER A 228 -9.12 37.44 16.73
N LEU A 229 -8.12 36.58 16.52
CA LEU A 229 -8.22 35.35 15.71
C LEU A 229 -8.31 34.09 16.57
N LEU A 230 -8.20 34.21 17.90
CA LEU A 230 -8.38 33.09 18.81
C LEU A 230 -9.86 32.71 18.84
N LEU A 231 -10.14 31.41 18.75
CA LEU A 231 -11.51 30.89 18.74
C LEU A 231 -12.21 31.22 20.07
N ASN A 232 -13.20 32.11 20.04
CA ASN A 232 -14.17 32.22 21.13
C ASN A 232 -15.12 31.01 21.09
N ASP A 233 -15.63 30.57 22.25
CA ASP A 233 -16.49 29.39 22.44
C ASP A 233 -17.75 29.35 21.54
N GLU A 234 -18.09 30.45 20.87
CA GLU A 234 -19.13 30.53 19.85
C GLU A 234 -18.53 30.55 18.44
N LYS A 235 -18.20 29.36 17.93
CA LYS A 235 -18.21 28.82 16.54
C LYS A 235 -18.24 29.72 15.28
N HIS A 236 -17.83 30.98 15.32
CA HIS A 236 -17.69 31.81 14.14
C HIS A 236 -16.47 32.72 14.28
N VAL A 237 -15.53 32.57 13.34
CA VAL A 237 -14.48 33.55 13.08
C VAL A 237 -15.18 34.85 12.66
N VAL A 238 -15.05 35.90 13.46
CA VAL A 238 -15.47 37.25 13.08
C VAL A 238 -14.40 37.77 12.12
N VAL A 239 -14.78 37.94 10.85
CA VAL A 239 -13.98 38.58 9.79
C VAL A 239 -14.00 40.09 9.95
#